data_AF-A0A255TTF4-F1
#
_entry.id   AF-A0A255TTF4-F1
#
_cell.length_a   1.000
_cell.length_b   1.000
_cell.length_c   1.000
_cell.angle_alpha   90.00
_cell.angle_beta   90.00
_cell.angle_gamma   90.00
#
_symmetry.space_group_name_H-M   'P 1'
#
loop_
_entity.id
_entity.type
_entity.pdbx_description
1 polymer ?
#
loop_
_entity_poly.entity_id
_entity_poly.type
_entity_poly.pdbx_seq_one_letter_code
_entity_poly.pdbx_strand_id
1 'polypeptide(L)'
;MRHLIIYIVAIMAFFCSCEQDSYDKGEGTYSNMTADFVEAHVNSEKKIDYAITDNGDSLVISTPIEVSWTKTADSTYRAILYYNKMANNTAKIMGLSQMNQLRVTSRDSIKVMKTDPIGLESSWASNSKRYINFAFTLKVGTVNENSALHRITLVADSITLHKSLNTLHMTLFHDKGDIPEYYTEKYYFSLPVSIFNTVGADSVNIRINTSSDGFKTIGYNLRE
;
A
#
# COMPACT_ATOMS: atom_id res chain seq x y z
N MET A 1 68.06 23.29 -6.44
CA MET A 1 66.96 23.49 -5.45
C MET A 1 65.66 23.99 -6.06
N ARG A 2 65.67 24.86 -7.08
CA ARG A 2 64.44 25.37 -7.73
C ARG A 2 63.61 24.32 -8.48
N HIS A 3 64.24 23.31 -9.08
CA HIS A 3 63.56 22.22 -9.77
C HIS A 3 62.93 21.19 -8.81
N LEU A 4 63.52 20.98 -7.63
CA LEU A 4 63.00 20.03 -6.63
C LEU A 4 61.69 20.51 -6.00
N ILE A 5 61.54 21.83 -5.81
CA ILE A 5 60.32 22.46 -5.28
C ILE A 5 59.16 22.35 -6.28
N ILE A 6 59.43 22.44 -7.59
CA ILE A 6 58.40 22.33 -8.64
C ILE A 6 57.83 20.90 -8.71
N TYR A 7 58.66 19.87 -8.52
CA TYR A 7 58.20 18.48 -8.47
C TYR A 7 57.34 18.17 -7.24
N ILE A 8 57.63 18.77 -6.08
CA ILE A 8 56.87 18.55 -4.85
C ILE A 8 55.49 19.21 -4.92
N VAL A 9 55.38 20.40 -5.55
CA VAL A 9 54.10 21.10 -5.74
C VAL A 9 53.22 20.39 -6.79
N ALA A 10 53.82 19.82 -7.83
CA ALA A 10 53.08 19.05 -8.85
C ALA A 10 52.53 17.71 -8.31
N ILE A 11 53.18 17.09 -7.32
CA ILE A 11 52.74 15.84 -6.69
C ILE A 11 51.63 16.09 -5.64
N MET A 12 51.62 17.25 -4.96
CA MET A 12 50.54 17.60 -4.01
C MET A 12 49.21 17.95 -4.67
N ALA A 13 49.19 18.34 -5.95
CA ALA A 13 47.97 18.63 -6.68
C ALA A 13 47.16 17.37 -7.09
N PHE A 14 47.73 16.16 -6.92
CA PHE A 14 47.09 14.89 -7.33
C PHE A 14 46.30 14.17 -6.23
N PHE A 15 46.20 14.72 -5.00
CA PHE A 15 45.55 14.06 -3.86
C PHE A 15 44.29 14.75 -3.31
N CYS A 16 43.67 15.63 -4.08
CA CYS A 16 42.35 16.19 -3.74
C CYS A 16 41.33 15.95 -4.85
N SER A 17 41.05 14.68 -5.14
CA SER A 17 39.73 14.27 -5.60
C SER A 17 39.15 13.29 -4.61
N CYS A 18 38.72 13.81 -3.45
CA CYS A 18 37.70 13.14 -2.66
C CYS A 18 36.35 13.56 -3.25
N GLU A 19 35.95 12.96 -4.37
CA GLU A 19 34.54 12.88 -4.69
C GLU A 19 33.90 11.96 -3.64
N GLN A 20 33.45 12.56 -2.53
CA GLN A 20 32.57 11.86 -1.60
C GLN A 20 31.18 11.88 -2.21
N ASP A 21 30.83 10.79 -2.87
CA ASP A 21 29.51 10.62 -3.44
C ASP A 21 28.44 10.55 -2.33
N SER A 22 27.23 11.01 -2.66
CA SER A 22 26.06 11.03 -1.77
C SER A 22 25.74 9.69 -1.09
N TYR A 23 26.25 8.58 -1.63
CA TYR A 23 26.20 7.25 -1.03
C TYR A 23 26.94 7.17 0.31
N ASP A 24 28.14 7.73 0.43
CA ASP A 24 28.97 7.64 1.64
C ASP A 24 28.43 8.49 2.80
N LYS A 25 27.69 9.55 2.48
CA LYS A 25 27.06 10.41 3.50
C LYS A 25 25.66 9.94 3.91
N GLY A 26 25.05 9.05 3.14
CA GLY A 26 23.64 8.77 3.28
C GLY A 26 22.78 10.03 3.08
N GLU A 27 23.20 10.98 2.25
CA GLU A 27 22.49 12.25 1.98
C GLU A 27 21.85 12.29 0.58
N GLY A 28 21.71 11.14 -0.06
CA GLY A 28 21.01 11.01 -1.33
C GLY A 28 19.53 11.42 -1.25
N THR A 29 18.95 11.71 -2.42
CA THR A 29 17.55 12.13 -2.59
C THR A 29 16.52 11.21 -1.91
N TYR A 30 16.85 9.92 -1.71
CA TYR A 30 15.98 8.91 -1.10
C TYR A 30 16.36 8.52 0.32
N SER A 31 17.42 9.10 0.89
CA SER A 31 17.92 8.69 2.20
C SER A 31 16.92 8.90 3.35
N ASN A 32 16.07 9.91 3.22
CA ASN A 32 15.03 10.24 4.19
C ASN A 32 13.63 9.82 3.72
N MET A 33 13.55 8.99 2.68
CA MET A 33 12.28 8.61 2.08
C MET A 33 11.54 7.64 3.01
N THR A 34 10.32 8.02 3.35
CA THR A 34 9.36 7.22 4.12
C THR A 34 8.22 6.79 3.20
N ALA A 35 7.61 5.64 3.49
CA ALA A 35 6.42 5.16 2.79
C ALA A 35 5.31 4.91 3.80
N ASP A 36 4.16 5.57 3.59
CA ASP A 36 2.98 5.42 4.44
C ASP A 36 1.74 5.09 3.62
N PHE A 37 0.83 4.31 4.20
CA PHE A 37 -0.53 4.21 3.69
C PHE A 37 -1.32 5.41 4.19
N VAL A 38 -1.96 6.10 3.26
CA VAL A 38 -2.58 7.39 3.53
C VAL A 38 -3.98 7.48 2.95
N GLU A 39 -4.79 8.31 3.58
CA GLU A 39 -5.92 8.97 2.96
C GLU A 39 -5.43 10.28 2.32
N ALA A 40 -5.30 10.31 1.00
CA ALA A 40 -4.94 11.49 0.24
C ALA A 40 -6.18 12.33 -0.04
N HIS A 41 -6.20 13.58 0.43
CA HIS A 41 -7.28 14.52 0.14
C HIS A 41 -7.06 15.16 -1.23
N VAL A 42 -8.14 15.35 -1.97
CA VAL A 42 -8.20 15.98 -3.27
C VAL A 42 -9.04 17.24 -3.15
N ASN A 43 -8.45 18.39 -3.43
CA ASN A 43 -9.12 19.68 -3.31
C ASN A 43 -10.07 19.99 -4.49
N SER A 44 -10.66 21.18 -4.47
CA SER A 44 -11.58 21.68 -5.50
C SER A 44 -10.96 21.75 -6.91
N GLU A 45 -9.63 21.85 -7.01
CA GLU A 45 -8.87 21.84 -8.27
C GLU A 45 -8.47 20.42 -8.72
N LYS A 46 -8.94 19.38 -8.03
CA LYS A 46 -8.55 17.97 -8.26
C LYS A 46 -7.07 17.68 -8.02
N LYS A 47 -6.42 18.48 -7.19
CA LYS A 47 -5.03 18.27 -6.76
C LYS A 47 -5.00 17.73 -5.36
N ILE A 48 -4.03 16.85 -5.10
CA ILE A 48 -3.75 16.35 -3.77
C ILE A 48 -2.93 17.39 -3.03
N ASP A 49 -3.47 17.92 -1.93
CA ASP A 49 -2.89 19.01 -1.15
C ASP A 49 -2.50 18.60 0.28
N TYR A 50 -3.11 17.57 0.84
CA TYR A 50 -2.66 16.93 2.07
C TYR A 50 -2.99 15.42 2.12
N ALA A 51 -2.37 14.71 3.05
CA ALA A 51 -2.61 13.30 3.29
C ALA A 51 -2.62 12.97 4.79
N ILE A 52 -3.49 12.06 5.21
CA ILE A 52 -3.55 11.56 6.60
C ILE A 52 -3.00 10.14 6.65
N THR A 53 -1.97 9.89 7.46
CA THR A 53 -1.39 8.54 7.62
C THR A 53 -2.31 7.62 8.41
N ASP A 54 -2.06 6.31 8.36
CA ASP A 54 -2.73 5.33 9.23
C ASP A 54 -2.55 5.60 10.72
N ASN A 55 -1.51 6.34 11.09
CA ASN A 55 -1.22 6.78 12.46
C ASN A 55 -1.95 8.07 12.85
N GLY A 56 -2.60 8.74 11.90
CA GLY A 56 -3.33 9.99 12.13
C GLY A 56 -2.50 11.26 11.90
N ASP A 57 -1.26 11.13 11.42
CA ASP A 57 -0.44 12.30 11.09
C ASP A 57 -0.99 13.00 9.84
N SER A 58 -1.19 14.31 9.95
CA SER A 58 -1.54 15.15 8.79
C SER A 58 -0.28 15.67 8.11
N LEU A 59 -0.09 15.27 6.86
CA LEU A 59 1.03 15.66 6.01
C LEU A 59 0.56 16.67 4.97
N VAL A 60 1.07 17.90 5.03
CA VAL A 60 0.79 18.91 3.99
C VAL A 60 1.67 18.62 2.78
N ILE A 61 1.10 18.50 1.58
CA ILE A 61 1.88 18.27 0.37
C ILE A 61 2.54 19.59 -0.05
N SER A 62 3.88 19.60 -0.17
CA SER A 62 4.66 20.81 -0.44
C SER A 62 4.24 21.54 -1.73
N THR A 63 3.81 20.77 -2.73
CA THR A 63 3.30 21.28 -4.00
C THR A 63 2.12 20.40 -4.40
N PRO A 64 0.88 20.94 -4.36
CA PRO A 64 -0.29 20.16 -4.71
C PRO A 64 -0.16 19.54 -6.11
N ILE A 65 -0.49 18.26 -6.22
CA ILE A 65 -0.23 17.46 -7.43
C ILE A 65 -1.52 16.89 -8.02
N GLU A 66 -1.63 16.93 -9.34
CA GLU A 66 -2.67 16.22 -10.08
C GLU A 66 -2.17 14.83 -10.48
N VAL A 67 -3.01 13.81 -10.28
CA VAL A 67 -2.73 12.43 -10.70
C VAL A 67 -3.92 11.86 -11.45
N SER A 68 -3.67 10.91 -12.36
CA SER A 68 -4.70 10.41 -13.30
C SER A 68 -5.89 9.70 -12.64
N TRP A 69 -5.75 9.26 -11.38
CA TRP A 69 -6.77 8.50 -10.66
C TRP A 69 -7.65 9.35 -9.72
N THR A 70 -7.36 10.63 -9.51
CA THR A 70 -8.19 11.56 -8.72
C THR A 70 -9.27 12.20 -9.59
N LYS A 71 -10.46 11.60 -9.61
CA LYS A 71 -11.55 12.03 -10.52
C LYS A 71 -12.53 13.01 -9.86
N THR A 72 -12.72 12.90 -8.55
CA THR A 72 -13.71 13.66 -7.79
C THR A 72 -13.00 14.74 -6.98
N ALA A 73 -13.42 15.99 -7.16
CA ALA A 73 -12.96 17.10 -6.33
C ALA A 73 -13.52 16.98 -4.91
N ASP A 74 -12.85 17.60 -3.94
CA ASP A 74 -13.26 17.63 -2.52
C ASP A 74 -13.53 16.21 -1.97
N SER A 75 -12.58 15.30 -2.20
CA SER A 75 -12.75 13.89 -1.86
C SER A 75 -11.46 13.26 -1.34
N THR A 76 -11.56 12.02 -0.85
CA THR A 76 -10.42 11.29 -0.26
C THR A 76 -10.22 9.96 -0.97
N TYR A 77 -8.95 9.64 -1.23
CA TYR A 77 -8.53 8.40 -1.85
C TYR A 77 -7.50 7.68 -0.99
N ARG A 78 -7.61 6.36 -0.93
CA ARG A 78 -6.59 5.52 -0.29
C ARG A 78 -5.38 5.35 -1.20
N ALA A 79 -4.19 5.63 -0.69
CA ALA A 79 -2.95 5.61 -1.47
C ALA A 79 -1.75 5.13 -0.65
N ILE A 80 -0.66 4.81 -1.35
CA ILE A 80 0.67 4.65 -0.77
C ILE A 80 1.47 5.89 -1.15
N LEU A 81 1.93 6.63 -0.15
CA LEU A 81 2.71 7.85 -0.32
C LEU A 81 4.16 7.59 0.06
N TYR A 82 5.05 7.78 -0.90
CA TYR A 82 6.50 7.83 -0.69
C TYR A 82 6.91 9.30 -0.63
N TYR A 83 7.53 9.73 0.47
CA TYR A 83 7.83 11.14 0.69
C TYR A 83 9.07 11.35 1.55
N ASN A 84 9.71 12.50 1.36
CA ASN A 84 10.67 13.03 2.32
C ASN A 84 9.91 13.96 3.28
N LYS A 85 9.99 13.67 4.59
CA LYS A 85 9.42 14.54 5.62
C LYS A 85 10.23 15.83 5.72
N MET A 86 9.55 16.96 5.72
CA MET A 86 10.12 18.30 5.86
C MET A 86 9.66 18.92 7.19
N ALA A 87 10.12 20.14 7.48
CA ALA A 87 9.65 20.91 8.62
C ALA A 87 8.11 21.10 8.59
N ASN A 88 7.50 21.31 9.76
CA ASN A 88 6.07 21.62 9.91
C ASN A 88 5.13 20.56 9.28
N ASN A 89 5.49 19.28 9.37
CA ASN A 89 4.73 18.16 8.79
C ASN A 89 4.45 18.31 7.28
N THR A 90 5.31 19.04 6.56
CA THR A 90 5.25 19.10 5.11
C THR A 90 5.88 17.84 4.52
N ALA A 91 5.31 17.32 3.44
CA ALA A 91 5.79 16.16 2.70
C ALA A 91 6.16 16.55 1.28
N LYS A 92 7.41 16.30 0.90
CA LYS A 92 7.84 16.33 -0.50
C LYS A 92 7.60 14.96 -1.12
N ILE A 93 6.68 14.87 -2.07
CA ILE A 93 6.32 13.62 -2.74
C ILE A 93 7.51 13.10 -3.56
N MET A 94 7.84 11.84 -3.34
CA MET A 94 8.84 11.07 -4.09
C MET A 94 8.16 10.01 -4.97
N GLY A 95 6.97 9.56 -4.59
CA GLY A 95 6.15 8.61 -5.34
C GLY A 95 4.76 8.51 -4.74
N LEU A 96 3.77 8.25 -5.57
CA LEU A 96 2.38 8.19 -5.13
C LEU A 96 1.60 7.22 -6.01
N SER A 97 1.00 6.22 -5.38
CA SER A 97 0.23 5.19 -6.07
C SER A 97 -1.12 4.98 -5.40
N GLN A 98 -2.18 4.84 -6.19
CA GLN A 98 -3.48 4.47 -5.67
C GLN A 98 -3.42 3.05 -5.08
N MET A 99 -4.02 2.87 -3.91
CA MET A 99 -4.07 1.57 -3.25
C MET A 99 -5.30 0.78 -3.70
N ASN A 100 -5.15 -0.53 -3.90
CA ASN A 100 -6.29 -1.38 -4.20
C ASN A 100 -7.23 -1.43 -2.99
N GLN A 101 -8.54 -1.33 -3.22
CA GLN A 101 -9.53 -1.47 -2.16
C GLN A 101 -10.25 -2.80 -2.28
N LEU A 102 -10.24 -3.57 -1.19
CA LEU A 102 -11.10 -4.74 -1.09
C LEU A 102 -12.54 -4.30 -0.87
N ARG A 103 -13.44 -4.95 -1.59
CA ARG A 103 -14.87 -4.83 -1.41
C ARG A 103 -15.40 -6.12 -0.81
N VAL A 104 -16.56 -6.01 -0.17
CA VAL A 104 -17.32 -7.16 0.32
C VAL A 104 -18.53 -7.32 -0.58
N THR A 105 -18.76 -8.52 -1.07
CA THR A 105 -19.95 -8.88 -1.86
C THR A 105 -20.77 -9.93 -1.13
N SER A 106 -22.07 -9.96 -1.38
CA SER A 106 -22.96 -11.01 -0.87
C SER A 106 -22.59 -12.36 -1.48
N ARG A 107 -22.75 -13.44 -0.70
CA ARG A 107 -22.61 -14.80 -1.19
C ARG A 107 -23.51 -15.09 -2.39
N ASP A 108 -24.72 -14.53 -2.41
CA ASP A 108 -25.70 -14.75 -3.49
C ASP A 108 -25.24 -14.18 -4.85
N SER A 109 -24.33 -13.20 -4.83
CA SER A 109 -23.74 -12.62 -6.03
C SER A 109 -22.65 -13.51 -6.65
N ILE A 110 -22.26 -14.60 -5.97
CA ILE A 110 -21.19 -15.50 -6.39
C ILE A 110 -21.77 -16.86 -6.80
N LYS A 111 -21.83 -17.10 -8.12
CA LYS A 111 -22.32 -18.38 -8.68
C LYS A 111 -21.38 -19.55 -8.35
N VAL A 112 -20.08 -19.34 -8.52
CA VAL A 112 -19.03 -20.34 -8.27
C VAL A 112 -17.97 -19.67 -7.43
N MET A 113 -17.72 -20.22 -6.25
CA MET A 113 -16.67 -19.72 -5.38
C MET A 113 -15.31 -20.14 -5.95
N LYS A 114 -14.43 -19.17 -6.22
CA LYS A 114 -13.05 -19.40 -6.61
C LYS A 114 -12.13 -18.96 -5.48
N THR A 115 -11.18 -19.82 -5.13
CA THR A 115 -10.22 -19.60 -4.04
C THR A 115 -8.84 -20.04 -4.50
N ASP A 116 -8.39 -19.54 -5.65
CA ASP A 116 -7.04 -19.81 -6.12
C ASP A 116 -6.03 -19.39 -5.03
N PRO A 117 -4.99 -20.20 -4.74
CA PRO A 117 -4.03 -19.85 -3.70
C PRO A 117 -3.38 -18.49 -3.95
N ILE A 118 -3.27 -17.68 -2.89
CA ILE A 118 -2.62 -16.37 -2.91
C ILE A 118 -1.48 -16.35 -1.89
N GLY A 119 -0.39 -15.66 -2.20
CA GLY A 119 0.63 -15.41 -1.19
C GLY A 119 0.13 -14.34 -0.21
N LEU A 120 0.20 -14.63 1.08
CA LEU A 120 -0.11 -13.67 2.14
C LEU A 120 1.18 -13.40 2.91
N GLU A 121 1.75 -12.22 2.70
CA GLU A 121 2.95 -11.82 3.44
C GLU A 121 2.58 -11.24 4.81
N SER A 122 1.58 -10.36 4.85
CA SER A 122 1.10 -9.79 6.11
C SER A 122 -0.32 -9.25 5.98
N SER A 123 -0.96 -9.09 7.12
CA SER A 123 -2.23 -8.39 7.25
C SER A 123 -2.29 -7.72 8.62
N TRP A 124 -2.82 -6.49 8.69
CA TRP A 124 -2.84 -5.72 9.93
C TRP A 124 -4.00 -4.72 9.95
N ALA A 125 -4.49 -4.39 11.13
CA ALA A 125 -5.36 -3.22 11.30
C ALA A 125 -4.49 -1.96 11.31
N SER A 126 -4.91 -0.93 10.58
CA SER A 126 -4.36 0.43 10.73
C SER A 126 -4.44 0.90 12.19
N ASN A 127 -3.52 1.78 12.61
CA ASN A 127 -3.52 2.31 13.97
C ASN A 127 -4.81 3.08 14.28
N SER A 128 -5.29 3.87 13.31
CA SER A 128 -6.60 4.55 13.37
C SER A 128 -7.82 3.62 13.36
N LYS A 129 -7.64 2.29 13.19
CA LYS A 129 -8.70 1.27 13.08
C LYS A 129 -9.68 1.47 11.91
N ARG A 130 -9.45 2.45 11.03
CA ARG A 130 -10.33 2.73 9.87
C ARG A 130 -10.15 1.74 8.73
N TYR A 131 -9.03 1.03 8.70
CA TYR A 131 -8.69 0.05 7.66
C TYR A 131 -8.12 -1.24 8.24
N ILE A 132 -8.41 -2.34 7.55
CA ILE A 132 -7.61 -3.57 7.58
C ILE A 132 -6.80 -3.62 6.29
N ASN A 133 -5.49 -3.74 6.41
CA ASN A 133 -4.53 -3.74 5.30
C ASN A 133 -3.99 -5.15 5.05
N PHE A 134 -3.65 -5.43 3.80
CA PHE A 134 -3.07 -6.70 3.36
C PHE A 134 -1.89 -6.46 2.42
N ALA A 135 -0.83 -7.22 2.60
CA ALA A 135 0.24 -7.39 1.62
C ALA A 135 0.12 -8.79 1.02
N PHE A 136 -0.42 -8.86 -0.19
CA PHE A 136 -0.52 -10.10 -0.95
C PHE A 136 0.62 -10.20 -1.96
N THR A 137 0.98 -11.42 -2.31
CA THR A 137 1.83 -11.69 -3.46
C THR A 137 1.08 -12.54 -4.49
N LEU A 138 1.14 -12.08 -5.74
CA LEU A 138 0.47 -12.66 -6.89
C LEU A 138 1.50 -13.14 -7.88
N LYS A 139 1.29 -14.32 -8.43
CA LYS A 139 2.07 -14.78 -9.58
C LYS A 139 1.45 -14.22 -10.85
N VAL A 140 2.26 -13.53 -11.63
CA VAL A 140 1.84 -12.81 -12.84
C VAL A 140 2.77 -13.18 -14.01
N GLY A 141 2.34 -12.82 -15.21
CA GLY A 141 3.06 -13.08 -16.44
C GLY A 141 2.40 -12.35 -17.60
N THR A 142 3.15 -12.15 -18.68
CA THR A 142 2.66 -11.42 -19.85
C THR A 142 1.65 -12.26 -20.60
N VAL A 143 0.46 -11.72 -20.83
CA VAL A 143 -0.52 -12.24 -21.77
C VAL A 143 -0.52 -11.38 -23.03
N ASN A 144 -0.50 -12.01 -24.21
CA ASN A 144 -0.56 -11.29 -25.50
C ASN A 144 -1.95 -10.68 -25.75
N GLU A 145 -2.96 -11.11 -24.98
CA GLU A 145 -4.35 -10.66 -25.10
C GLU A 145 -4.81 -10.00 -23.79
N ASN A 146 -5.44 -8.83 -23.93
CA ASN A 146 -5.75 -7.82 -22.91
C ASN A 146 -6.82 -8.21 -21.85
N SER A 147 -7.05 -9.49 -21.54
CA SER A 147 -8.27 -9.91 -20.82
C SER A 147 -8.08 -10.63 -19.49
N ALA A 148 -6.91 -11.21 -19.21
CA ALA A 148 -6.71 -11.97 -17.98
C ALA A 148 -6.30 -11.04 -16.83
N LEU A 149 -7.16 -10.93 -15.80
CA LEU A 149 -6.91 -10.12 -14.59
C LEU A 149 -7.18 -10.97 -13.35
N HIS A 150 -6.35 -10.82 -12.33
CA HIS A 150 -6.68 -11.32 -11.00
C HIS A 150 -7.95 -10.63 -10.50
N ARG A 151 -8.96 -11.41 -10.15
CA ARG A 151 -10.19 -10.90 -9.52
C ARG A 151 -10.14 -11.25 -8.05
N ILE A 152 -10.05 -10.22 -7.21
CA ILE A 152 -9.91 -10.36 -5.76
C ILE A 152 -11.02 -9.54 -5.10
N THR A 153 -11.80 -10.20 -4.24
CA THR A 153 -12.83 -9.57 -3.41
C THR A 153 -13.06 -10.40 -2.16
N LEU A 154 -13.73 -9.86 -1.16
CA LEU A 154 -14.24 -10.63 -0.03
C LEU A 154 -15.70 -11.01 -0.28
N VAL A 155 -16.06 -12.22 0.10
CA VAL A 155 -17.43 -12.73 0.03
C VAL A 155 -17.92 -12.92 1.45
N ALA A 156 -19.04 -12.28 1.81
CA ALA A 156 -19.69 -12.48 3.09
C ALA A 156 -20.41 -13.84 3.10
N ASP A 157 -19.91 -14.77 3.92
CA ASP A 157 -20.45 -16.13 3.99
C ASP A 157 -21.59 -16.22 5.01
N SER A 158 -21.39 -15.66 6.21
CA SER A 158 -22.38 -15.69 7.29
C SER A 158 -22.05 -14.67 8.38
N ILE A 159 -23.01 -14.39 9.24
CA ILE A 159 -22.80 -13.65 10.48
C ILE A 159 -23.11 -14.55 11.67
N THR A 160 -22.21 -14.60 12.66
CA THR A 160 -22.49 -15.23 13.95
C THR A 160 -22.89 -14.15 14.94
N LEU A 161 -24.12 -14.28 15.45
CA LEU A 161 -24.67 -13.36 16.45
C LEU A 161 -24.38 -13.90 17.85
N HIS A 162 -23.65 -13.13 18.66
CA HIS A 162 -23.48 -13.40 20.08
C HIS A 162 -23.91 -12.18 20.90
N LYS A 163 -24.26 -12.40 22.17
CA LYS A 163 -24.77 -11.36 23.09
C LYS A 163 -23.88 -10.11 23.18
N SER A 164 -22.59 -10.23 22.90
CA SER A 164 -21.60 -9.15 23.04
C SER A 164 -20.75 -8.89 21.80
N LEU A 165 -20.83 -9.69 20.74
CA LEU A 165 -19.99 -9.53 19.54
C LEU A 165 -20.66 -10.18 18.32
N ASN A 166 -20.93 -9.39 17.29
CA ASN A 166 -21.37 -9.91 15.99
C ASN A 166 -20.18 -10.12 15.07
N THR A 167 -19.90 -11.37 14.69
CA THR A 167 -18.75 -11.72 13.85
C THR A 167 -19.19 -12.00 12.42
N LEU A 168 -18.73 -11.20 11.47
CA LEU A 168 -18.90 -11.48 10.04
C LEU A 168 -17.81 -12.44 9.56
N HIS A 169 -18.20 -13.61 9.06
CA HIS A 169 -17.28 -14.54 8.42
C HIS A 169 -17.27 -14.30 6.93
N MET A 170 -16.08 -14.09 6.38
CA MET A 170 -15.85 -13.85 4.97
C MET A 170 -14.79 -14.78 4.43
N THR A 171 -14.89 -15.11 3.15
CA THR A 171 -13.83 -15.80 2.42
C THR A 171 -13.29 -14.89 1.32
N LEU A 172 -11.96 -14.86 1.17
CA LEU A 172 -11.32 -14.22 0.03
C LEU A 172 -11.65 -15.01 -1.24
N PHE A 173 -12.41 -14.39 -2.12
CA PHE A 173 -12.56 -14.85 -3.49
C PHE A 173 -11.32 -14.43 -4.26
N HIS A 174 -10.67 -15.40 -4.89
CA HIS A 174 -9.56 -15.17 -5.78
C HIS A 174 -9.71 -16.05 -7.02
N ASP A 175 -9.78 -15.39 -8.16
CA ASP A 175 -9.74 -15.99 -9.49
C ASP A 175 -8.53 -15.41 -10.22
N LYS A 176 -7.49 -16.23 -10.41
CA LYS A 176 -6.29 -15.81 -11.14
C LYS A 176 -6.51 -15.72 -12.65
N GLY A 177 -7.62 -16.27 -13.15
CA GLY A 177 -7.88 -16.39 -14.58
C GLY A 177 -6.80 -17.23 -15.29
N ASP A 178 -6.60 -16.95 -16.57
CA ASP A 178 -5.61 -17.64 -17.40
C ASP A 178 -4.25 -16.92 -17.42
N ILE A 179 -3.90 -16.22 -16.34
CA ILE A 179 -2.62 -15.50 -16.22
C ILE A 179 -1.47 -16.51 -16.07
N PRO A 180 -0.43 -16.46 -16.93
CA PRO A 180 0.78 -17.26 -16.74
C PRO A 180 1.51 -16.89 -15.45
N GLU A 181 2.00 -17.90 -14.75
CA GLU A 181 2.61 -17.75 -13.43
C GLU A 181 4.15 -17.66 -13.49
N TYR A 182 4.70 -16.61 -14.10
CA TYR A 182 6.14 -16.51 -14.36
C TYR A 182 6.95 -15.91 -13.20
N TYR A 183 6.45 -14.85 -12.58
CA TYR A 183 7.13 -14.18 -11.47
C TYR A 183 6.12 -13.69 -10.43
N THR A 184 6.63 -13.37 -9.24
CA THR A 184 5.81 -12.96 -8.10
C THR A 184 5.92 -11.46 -7.90
N GLU A 185 4.78 -10.78 -7.82
CA GLU A 185 4.68 -9.36 -7.49
C GLU A 185 3.92 -9.14 -6.20
N LYS A 186 4.25 -8.07 -5.48
CA LYS A 186 3.56 -7.66 -4.25
C LYS A 186 2.51 -6.60 -4.54
N TYR A 187 1.31 -6.82 -3.98
CA TYR A 187 0.19 -5.91 -4.06
C TYR A 187 -0.34 -5.61 -2.67
N TYR A 188 -0.64 -4.33 -2.41
CA TYR A 188 -1.26 -3.91 -1.17
C TYR A 188 -2.74 -3.61 -1.36
N PHE A 189 -3.54 -4.07 -0.40
CA PHE A 189 -4.98 -3.86 -0.37
C PHE A 189 -5.43 -3.25 0.96
N SER A 190 -6.42 -2.37 0.90
CA SER A 190 -7.11 -1.81 2.07
C SER A 190 -8.58 -2.21 2.07
N LEU A 191 -9.08 -2.59 3.24
CA LEU A 191 -10.48 -2.86 3.50
C LEU A 191 -10.99 -1.81 4.49
N PRO A 192 -11.82 -0.84 4.06
CA PRO A 192 -12.38 0.15 4.96
C PRO A 192 -13.31 -0.52 5.99
N VAL A 193 -13.07 -0.27 7.27
CA VAL A 193 -13.85 -0.87 8.38
C VAL A 193 -15.27 -0.34 8.44
N SER A 194 -15.49 0.91 7.99
CA SER A 194 -16.81 1.55 7.98
C SER A 194 -17.89 0.79 7.20
N ILE A 195 -17.51 -0.06 6.25
CA ILE A 195 -18.47 -0.87 5.49
C ILE A 195 -19.21 -1.90 6.38
N PHE A 196 -18.59 -2.32 7.49
CA PHE A 196 -19.14 -3.34 8.38
C PHE A 196 -20.25 -2.79 9.30
N ASN A 197 -20.30 -1.46 9.49
CA ASN A 197 -21.35 -0.79 10.24
C ASN A 197 -22.72 -1.08 9.62
N THR A 198 -22.80 -1.20 8.29
CA THR A 198 -24.04 -1.45 7.56
C THR A 198 -24.64 -2.83 7.85
N VAL A 199 -23.81 -3.81 8.22
CA VAL A 199 -24.22 -5.17 8.57
C VAL A 199 -24.17 -5.43 10.09
N GLY A 200 -23.90 -4.40 10.89
CA GLY A 200 -23.85 -4.49 12.35
C GLY A 200 -22.81 -5.46 12.89
N ALA A 201 -21.69 -5.65 12.16
CA ALA A 201 -20.61 -6.52 12.59
C ALA A 201 -19.58 -5.74 13.43
N ASP A 202 -19.19 -6.34 14.55
CA ASP A 202 -18.20 -5.81 15.49
C ASP A 202 -16.82 -6.44 15.32
N SER A 203 -16.76 -7.57 14.63
CA SER A 203 -15.55 -8.31 14.32
C SER A 203 -15.70 -8.99 12.97
N VAL A 204 -14.56 -9.34 12.38
CA VAL A 204 -14.53 -10.14 11.15
C VAL A 204 -13.59 -11.32 11.29
N ASN A 205 -13.93 -12.42 10.63
CA ASN A 205 -13.04 -13.52 10.34
C ASN A 205 -12.89 -13.63 8.82
N ILE A 206 -11.64 -13.62 8.35
CA ILE A 206 -11.32 -13.64 6.93
C ILE A 206 -10.58 -14.93 6.63
N ARG A 207 -11.24 -15.83 5.91
CA ARG A 207 -10.68 -17.09 5.43
C ARG A 207 -9.99 -16.88 4.09
N ILE A 208 -8.72 -17.27 4.00
CA ILE A 208 -7.85 -17.05 2.83
C ILE A 208 -7.20 -18.38 2.46
N ASN A 209 -7.27 -18.79 1.19
CA ASN A 209 -6.48 -19.92 0.71
C ASN A 209 -5.05 -19.44 0.40
N THR A 210 -4.10 -19.76 1.27
CA THR A 210 -2.71 -19.33 1.14
C THR A 210 -1.88 -20.32 0.35
N SER A 211 -0.94 -19.82 -0.46
CA SER A 211 -0.05 -20.68 -1.28
C SER A 211 0.93 -21.52 -0.47
N SER A 212 1.23 -21.14 0.79
CA SER A 212 2.17 -21.85 1.67
C SER A 212 1.51 -22.93 2.51
N ASP A 213 0.36 -22.62 3.11
CA ASP A 213 -0.22 -23.44 4.20
C ASP A 213 -1.68 -23.84 3.94
N GLY A 214 -2.22 -23.57 2.74
CA GLY A 214 -3.64 -23.75 2.45
C GLY A 214 -4.51 -22.74 3.21
N PHE A 215 -5.71 -23.15 3.62
CA PHE A 215 -6.66 -22.23 4.24
C PHE A 215 -6.23 -21.75 5.62
N LYS A 216 -6.12 -20.42 5.79
CA LYS A 216 -5.98 -19.73 7.08
C LYS A 216 -7.19 -18.84 7.34
N THR A 217 -7.52 -18.63 8.61
CA THR A 217 -8.52 -17.64 9.04
C THR A 217 -7.86 -16.61 9.93
N ILE A 218 -8.09 -15.34 9.63
CA ILE A 218 -7.54 -14.19 10.36
C ILE A 218 -8.68 -13.38 10.93
N GLY A 219 -8.66 -13.14 12.23
CA GLY A 219 -9.69 -12.40 12.95
C GLY A 219 -9.27 -10.97 13.25
N TYR A 220 -10.21 -10.01 13.13
CA TYR A 220 -10.03 -8.63 13.57
C TYR A 220 -11.22 -8.17 14.40
N ASN A 221 -10.93 -7.53 15.54
CA ASN A 221 -11.91 -6.75 16.28
C ASN A 221 -12.02 -5.36 15.64
N LEU A 222 -13.23 -4.93 15.33
CA LEU A 222 -13.52 -3.64 14.69
C LEU A 222 -13.91 -2.55 15.69
N ARG A 223 -14.15 -2.91 16.95
CA ARG A 223 -14.42 -1.93 18.02
C ARG A 223 -13.15 -1.16 18.37
N GLU A 224 -13.35 0.10 18.73
CA GLU A 224 -12.32 0.99 19.28
C GLU A 224 -11.82 0.52 20.65
#